data_AF-A0A2T3J7P1-F1
#
_entry.id   AF-A0A2T3J7P1-F1
#
_cell.length_a   1.000
_cell.length_b   1.000
_cell.length_c   1.000
_cell.angle_alpha   90.00
_cell.angle_beta   90.00
_cell.angle_gamma   90.00
#
_symmetry.space_group_name_H-M   'P 1'
#
loop_
_entity.id
_entity.type
_entity.pdbx_description
1 polymer ?
#
loop_
_entity_poly.entity_id
_entity_poly.type
_entity_poly.pdbx_seq_one_letter_code
_entity_poly.pdbx_strand_id
1 'polypeptide(L)' 'MEFKSDVYKTFDEMTNDASLARRDPNYTYVPSSEKMIKVVRQPSQTTLITIEKIKAQRRLEEHFDRGGSQVSLTLPNEFD' A
#
# COMPACT_ATOMS: atom_id res chain seq x y z
N MET A 1 -9.16 -15.87 -8.12
CA MET A 1 -8.29 -15.45 -7.01
C MET A 1 -9.15 -14.66 -6.04
N GLU A 2 -9.51 -15.22 -4.89
CA GLU A 2 -10.25 -14.48 -3.86
C GLU A 2 -9.28 -13.96 -2.82
N PHE A 3 -9.27 -12.64 -2.62
CA PHE A 3 -8.51 -12.00 -1.55
C PHE A 3 -9.31 -12.10 -0.25
N LYS A 4 -8.71 -12.68 0.79
CA LYS A 4 -9.31 -12.78 2.13
C LYS A 4 -8.41 -12.07 3.13
N SER A 5 -8.95 -11.13 3.88
CA SER A 5 -8.24 -10.41 4.93
C SER A 5 -9.24 -9.93 5.98
N ASP A 6 -8.85 -10.01 7.24
CA ASP A 6 -9.65 -9.47 8.36
C ASP A 6 -9.49 -7.95 8.53
N VAL A 7 -8.50 -7.35 7.85
CA VAL A 7 -8.11 -5.94 7.99
C VAL A 7 -8.46 -5.12 6.74
N TYR A 8 -8.43 -5.76 5.57
CA TYR A 8 -8.66 -5.13 4.27
C TYR A 8 -9.87 -5.76 3.58
N LYS A 9 -10.76 -4.94 3.05
CA LYS A 9 -11.93 -5.44 2.30
C LYS A 9 -11.54 -5.92 0.91
N THR A 10 -10.49 -5.33 0.34
CA THR A 10 -10.01 -5.62 -1.01
C THR A 10 -8.49 -5.64 -1.06
N PHE A 11 -7.95 -6.29 -2.09
CA PHE A 11 -6.52 -6.26 -2.38
C PHE A 11 -6.02 -4.84 -2.70
N ASP A 12 -6.85 -4.01 -3.33
CA ASP A 12 -6.54 -2.62 -3.66
C ASP A 12 -6.32 -1.77 -2.40
N GLU A 13 -7.11 -1.98 -1.34
CA GLU A 13 -6.90 -1.29 -0.07
C GLU A 13 -5.55 -1.66 0.56
N MET A 14 -5.17 -2.94 0.53
CA MET A 14 -3.89 -3.41 1.04
C MET A 14 -2.72 -2.84 0.23
N THR A 15 -2.82 -2.84 -1.10
CA THR A 15 -1.76 -2.30 -1.97
C THR A 15 -1.63 -0.79 -1.84
N ASN A 16 -2.73 -0.07 -1.61
CA ASN A 16 -2.70 1.35 -1.30
C ASN A 16 -1.95 1.64 0.01
N ASP A 17 -2.25 0.91 1.09
CA ASP A 17 -1.53 1.07 2.36
C ASP A 17 -0.04 0.68 2.21
N ALA A 18 0.28 -0.34 1.40
CA ALA A 18 1.67 -0.67 1.07
C ALA A 18 2.40 0.45 0.30
N SER A 19 1.70 1.13 -0.61
CA SER A 19 2.23 2.29 -1.33
C SER A 19 2.45 3.49 -0.39
N LEU A 20 1.49 3.79 0.49
CA LEU A 20 1.59 4.84 1.50
C LEU A 20 2.75 4.56 2.47
N ALA A 21 2.90 3.32 2.94
CA ALA A 21 3.99 2.90 3.81
C ALA A 21 5.37 3.09 3.18
N ARG A 22 5.50 2.97 1.84
CA ARG A 22 6.76 3.17 1.11
C ARG A 22 7.03 4.62 0.71
N ARG A 23 6.05 5.51 0.83
CA ARG A 23 6.17 6.90 0.40
C ARG A 23 7.27 7.62 1.18
N ASP A 24 8.14 8.35 0.47
CA ASP A 24 9.05 9.33 1.07
C ASP A 24 8.19 10.52 1.53
N PRO A 25 8.21 10.92 2.81
CA PRO A 25 7.41 12.04 3.30
C PRO A 25 7.99 13.41 2.91
N ASN A 26 9.30 13.52 2.69
CA ASN A 26 10.00 14.77 2.44
C ASN A 26 10.01 15.18 0.97
N TYR A 27 10.00 14.21 0.04
CA TYR A 27 10.15 14.48 -1.39
C TYR A 27 9.07 13.82 -2.25
N THR A 28 8.66 14.52 -3.30
CA THR A 28 7.76 14.01 -4.34
C THR A 28 8.35 14.23 -5.72
N TYR A 29 7.93 13.43 -6.68
CA TYR A 29 8.21 13.70 -8.10
C TYR A 29 6.97 14.29 -8.75
N VAL A 30 7.12 15.39 -9.46
CA VAL A 30 6.04 16.01 -10.26
C VAL A 30 6.46 16.06 -11.73
N PRO A 31 5.51 15.86 -12.67
CA PRO A 31 5.79 16.01 -14.09
C PRO A 31 6.03 17.48 -14.42
N SER A 32 7.14 17.76 -15.11
CA SER A 32 7.47 19.08 -15.65
C SER A 32 7.87 18.91 -17.11
N SER A 33 6.99 19.32 -18.02
CA SER A 33 7.09 19.31 -19.49
C SER A 33 7.62 18.02 -20.16
N GLU A 34 8.84 17.60 -19.85
CA GLU A 34 9.52 16.44 -20.43
C GLU A 34 10.16 15.50 -19.39
N LYS A 35 10.15 15.87 -18.09
CA LYS A 35 10.87 15.13 -17.04
C LYS A 35 10.13 15.13 -15.72
N MET A 36 10.40 14.12 -14.89
CA MET A 36 9.97 14.08 -13.50
C MET A 36 10.97 14.84 -12.64
N ILE A 37 10.53 15.92 -11.99
CA ILE A 37 11.39 16.73 -11.11
C ILE A 37 11.13 16.40 -9.64
N LYS A 38 12.20 16.31 -8.86
CA LYS A 38 12.13 16.08 -7.41
C LYS A 38 11.83 17.39 -6.70
N VAL A 39 10.75 17.44 -5.95
CA VAL A 39 10.27 18.62 -5.23
C VAL A 39 10.20 18.31 -3.73
N VAL A 40 10.65 19.26 -2.91
CA VAL A 40 10.56 19.20 -1.45
C VAL A 40 9.11 19.51 -1.05
N ARG A 41 8.55 18.71 -0.14
CA ARG A 41 7.21 18.96 0.40
C ARG A 41 7.24 20.01 1.49
N GLN A 42 6.11 20.69 1.65
CA GLN A 42 5.92 21.62 2.75
C GLN A 42 5.82 20.86 4.08
N PRO A 43 6.27 21.45 5.22
CA PRO A 43 6.22 20.78 6.52
C PRO A 43 4.84 20.24 6.89
N SER A 44 3.77 20.96 6.56
CA SER A 44 2.38 20.52 6.79
C SER A 44 2.05 19.23 6.02
N GLN A 45 2.50 19.12 4.77
CA GLN A 45 2.32 17.93 3.94
C GLN A 45 3.15 16.76 4.47
N THR A 46 4.40 17.01 4.89
CA THR A 46 5.29 16.01 5.49
C THR A 46 4.65 15.40 6.74
N THR A 47 4.09 16.22 7.63
CA THR A 47 3.41 15.75 8.85
C THR A 47 2.20 14.88 8.51
N LEU A 48 1.34 15.31 7.58
CA LEU A 48 0.18 14.53 7.16
C LEU A 48 0.59 13.17 6.57
N ILE A 49 1.56 13.16 5.66
CA ILE A 49 2.06 11.92 5.04
C ILE A 49 2.69 11.00 6.09
N THR A 50 3.40 11.55 7.07
CA THR A 50 3.99 10.75 8.15
C THR A 50 2.91 10.06 8.98
N ILE A 51 1.82 10.78 9.30
CA ILE A 51 0.67 10.20 10.01
C ILE A 51 0.01 9.09 9.19
N GLU A 52 -0.23 9.33 7.89
CA GLU A 52 -0.80 8.34 6.98
C GLU A 52 0.09 7.09 6.88
N LYS A 53 1.40 7.28 6.76
CA LYS A 53 2.40 6.21 6.70
C LYS A 53 2.38 5.34 7.96
N ILE A 54 2.31 5.95 9.15
CA ILE A 54 2.23 5.23 10.43
C ILE A 54 0.94 4.41 10.49
N LYS A 55 -0.20 4.98 10.08
CA LYS A 55 -1.49 4.26 10.06
C LYS A 55 -1.45 3.08 9.10
N ALA A 56 -0.92 3.28 7.90
CA ALA A 56 -0.77 2.23 6.89
C ALA A 56 0.16 1.11 7.36
N GLN A 57 1.30 1.45 7.98
CA GLN A 57 2.21 0.45 8.56
C GLN A 57 1.53 -0.42 9.62
N ARG A 58 0.81 0.20 10.56
CA ARG A 58 0.08 -0.55 11.61
C ARG A 58 -0.96 -1.50 11.03
N ARG A 59 -1.71 -1.09 10.01
CA ARG A 59 -2.70 -1.96 9.36
C ARG A 59 -2.05 -3.10 8.58
N LEU A 60 -0.90 -2.85 7.94
CA LEU A 60 -0.12 -3.90 7.28
C LEU A 60 0.42 -4.91 8.30
N GLU A 61 1.02 -4.44 9.39
CA GLU A 61 1.49 -5.28 10.49
C GLU A 61 0.34 -6.14 11.05
N GLU A 62 -0.80 -5.52 11.37
CA GLU A 62 -1.98 -6.23 11.85
C GLU A 62 -2.47 -7.30 10.84
N HIS A 63 -2.42 -7.01 9.54
CA HIS A 63 -2.77 -7.99 8.51
C HIS A 63 -1.82 -9.18 8.49
N PHE A 64 -0.52 -8.96 8.63
CA PHE A 64 0.47 -10.04 8.68
C PHE A 64 0.35 -10.86 9.97
N ASP A 65 0.13 -10.21 11.11
CA ASP A 65 -0.02 -10.87 12.42
C ASP A 65 -1.25 -11.79 12.47
N ARG A 66 -2.34 -11.42 11.77
CA ARG A 66 -3.58 -12.21 11.68
C ARG A 66 -3.54 -13.32 10.63
N GLY A 67 -2.39 -13.59 10.02
CA GLY A 67 -2.21 -14.70 9.08
C GLY A 67 -2.25 -14.32 7.59
N GLY A 68 -2.12 -13.04 7.26
CA GLY A 68 -1.98 -12.58 5.87
C GLY A 68 -3.19 -12.91 4.98
N SER A 69 -3.05 -12.75 3.67
CA SER A 69 -4.12 -13.10 2.74
C SER A 69 -4.03 -14.56 2.30
N GLN A 70 -5.10 -15.32 2.50
CA GLN A 70 -5.20 -16.67 1.95
C GLN A 70 -5.62 -16.56 0.47
N VAL A 71 -4.65 -16.71 -0.43
CA VAL A 71 -4.94 -16.83 -1.86
C VAL A 71 -5.48 -18.22 -2.14
N SER A 72 -6.80 -18.36 -2.30
CA SER A 72 -7.37 -19.61 -2.82
C SER A 72 -7.06 -19.70 -4.32
N LEU A 73 -6.01 -20.46 -4.64
CA LEU A 73 -5.71 -20.90 -6.00
C LEU A 73 -6.60 -22.10 -6.30
N THR A 74 -7.73 -21.88 -6.96
CA THR A 74 -8.44 -22.95 -7.64
C THR A 74 -7.62 -23.31 -8.89
N LEU A 75 -6.76 -24.32 -8.76
CA LEU A 75 -6.17 -24.94 -9.94
C LEU A 75 -7.30 -25.67 -10.69
N PRO A 76 -7.48 -25.45 -12.01
CA PRO A 76 -8.36 -26.31 -12.78
C PRO A 76 -7.86 -27.75 -12.66
N ASN A 77 -8.74 -28.68 -12.29
CA ASN A 77 -8.43 -30.10 -12.35
C ASN A 77 -8.28 -30.48 -13.82
N GLU A 78 -7.05 -30.53 -14.33
CA GLU A 78 -6.74 -31.14 -15.63
C GLU A 78 -6.46 -32.64 -15.49
N PHE A 79 -7.39 -33.38 -14.89
CA PHE A 79 -7.42 -34.84 -15.00
C PHE A 79 -8.88 -35.30 -15.04
N ASP A 80 -9.41 -35.35 -16.27
CA ASP A 80 -10.49 -36.26 -16.68
C ASP A 80 -9.95 -37.70 -16.77
#